data_AF-A0A699RWL6-F1
#
_entry.id   AF-A0A699RWL6-F1
#
_cell.length_a   1.000
_cell.length_b   1.000
_cell.length_c   1.000
_cell.angle_alpha   90.00
_cell.angle_beta   90.00
_cell.angle_gamma   90.00
#
_symmetry.space_group_name_H-M   'P 1'
#
loop_
_entity.id
_entity.type
_entity.pdbx_description
1 polymer ?
#
loop_
_entity_poly.entity_id
_entity_poly.type
_entity_poly.pdbx_seq_one_letter_code
_entity_poly.pdbx_strand_id
1 'polypeptide(L)'
;ACRGILRGSIVSYDPKTVAAAQPPNSQAKSAAIERANEVQASLPSELPSFVKAMLPSHVAGGFWLGLTKQFCVANLPKHDETIVLVDEDGQEFNTRFLVAKIGLSGGWRGFSIAHKLVEGDVLVFQLIEHWKFKVYIVR
;
A
#
# COMPACT_ATOMS: atom_id res chain seq x y z
N ALA A 1 24.70 -48.01 26.19
CA ALA A 1 23.33 -48.57 26.13
C ALA A 1 22.55 -47.99 27.32
N CYS A 2 21.82 -46.90 27.17
CA CYS A 2 20.48 -46.76 26.58
C CYS A 2 19.36 -47.48 27.35
N ARG A 3 18.30 -46.71 27.64
CA ARG A 3 16.91 -47.05 28.08
C ARG A 3 16.65 -46.79 29.58
N GLY A 4 15.58 -46.09 30.01
CA GLY A 4 14.36 -45.71 29.30
C GLY A 4 13.57 -44.57 29.95
N ILE A 5 12.61 -44.10 29.17
CA ILE A 5 11.75 -42.90 29.21
C ILE A 5 10.46 -43.14 30.02
N LEU A 6 9.77 -42.03 30.39
CA LEU A 6 8.31 -41.79 30.54
C LEU A 6 8.00 -41.10 31.89
N ARG A 7 7.26 -39.98 32.02
CA ARG A 7 6.14 -39.40 31.26
C ARG A 7 6.19 -37.86 31.36
N GLY A 8 6.12 -37.17 30.22
CA GLY A 8 5.68 -35.77 30.16
C GLY A 8 4.16 -35.73 30.12
N SER A 9 3.53 -34.96 31.01
CA SER A 9 2.09 -34.74 31.03
C SER A 9 1.67 -33.88 29.84
N ILE A 10 0.73 -34.39 29.05
CA ILE A 10 0.07 -33.68 27.96
C ILE A 10 -0.94 -32.72 28.62
N VAL A 11 -0.68 -31.42 28.57
CA VAL A 11 -1.69 -30.41 28.92
C VAL A 11 -2.62 -30.27 27.72
N SER A 12 -3.85 -30.76 27.89
CA SER A 12 -4.95 -30.64 26.92
C SER A 12 -5.33 -29.17 26.76
N TYR A 13 -5.37 -28.68 25.52
CA TYR A 13 -5.91 -27.37 25.19
C TYR A 13 -7.43 -27.48 24.98
N ASP A 14 -8.19 -26.89 25.89
CA ASP A 14 -9.64 -26.71 25.79
C ASP A 14 -9.97 -25.44 24.98
N PRO A 15 -10.74 -25.51 23.87
CA PRO A 15 -11.11 -24.34 23.10
C PRO A 15 -12.52 -23.88 23.46
N LYS A 16 -12.67 -23.06 24.50
CA LYS A 16 -13.90 -22.27 24.68
C LYS A 16 -13.64 -20.83 25.14
N THR A 17 -13.96 -19.94 24.19
CA THR A 17 -14.44 -18.58 24.40
C THR A 17 -13.42 -17.57 24.92
N VAL A 18 -12.73 -16.91 24.00
CA VAL A 18 -12.31 -15.52 24.20
C VAL A 18 -12.81 -14.72 23.01
N ALA A 19 -13.82 -13.88 23.25
CA ALA A 19 -14.32 -12.93 22.27
C ALA A 19 -13.16 -12.05 21.78
N ALA A 20 -13.02 -11.96 20.47
CA ALA A 20 -11.98 -11.18 19.83
C ALA A 20 -12.17 -9.68 20.11
N ALA A 21 -11.44 -9.15 21.09
CA ALA A 21 -11.13 -7.73 21.13
C ALA A 21 -10.18 -7.45 19.96
N GLN A 22 -10.72 -6.95 18.85
CA GLN A 22 -9.89 -6.47 17.75
C GLN A 22 -9.06 -5.28 18.25
N PRO A 23 -7.75 -5.22 17.95
CA PRO A 23 -6.97 -4.03 18.25
C PRO A 23 -7.59 -2.84 17.48
N PRO A 24 -7.70 -1.66 18.08
CA PRO A 24 -8.41 -0.51 17.51
C PRO A 24 -7.90 -0.03 16.13
N ASN A 25 -6.76 -0.57 15.68
CA ASN A 25 -6.10 -0.26 14.41
C ASN A 25 -6.55 -1.13 13.22
N SER A 26 -7.17 -2.30 13.43
CA SER A 26 -7.54 -3.18 12.30
C SER A 26 -8.81 -2.73 11.56
N GLN A 27 -9.80 -2.23 12.31
CA GLN A 27 -11.09 -1.82 11.76
C GLN A 27 -11.03 -0.48 11.02
N ALA A 28 -10.20 0.46 11.50
CA ALA A 28 -9.96 1.72 10.80
C ALA A 28 -9.23 1.50 9.47
N LYS A 29 -8.22 0.62 9.46
CA LYS A 29 -7.51 0.22 8.23
C LYS A 29 -8.44 -0.45 7.22
N SER A 30 -9.36 -1.31 7.66
CA SER A 30 -10.34 -1.93 6.75
C SER A 30 -11.32 -0.88 6.18
N ALA A 31 -11.81 0.04 7.00
CA ALA A 31 -12.73 1.10 6.55
C ALA A 31 -12.08 2.10 5.56
N ALA A 32 -10.80 2.42 5.74
CA ALA A 32 -10.06 3.25 4.77
C ALA A 32 -9.86 2.53 3.43
N ILE A 33 -9.57 1.22 3.46
CA ILE A 33 -9.46 0.40 2.24
C ILE A 33 -10.81 0.29 1.52
N GLU A 34 -11.91 0.06 2.25
CA GLU A 34 -13.26 0.01 1.69
C GLU A 34 -13.61 1.32 0.97
N ARG A 35 -13.43 2.47 1.64
CA ARG A 35 -13.64 3.79 1.02
C ARG A 35 -12.73 4.03 -0.19
N ALA A 36 -11.48 3.58 -0.14
CA ALA A 36 -10.58 3.68 -1.29
C ALA A 36 -11.03 2.82 -2.48
N ASN A 37 -11.60 1.64 -2.23
CA ASN A 37 -12.19 0.82 -3.27
C ASN A 37 -13.46 1.46 -3.86
N GLU A 38 -14.28 2.12 -3.05
CA GLU A 38 -15.44 2.88 -3.53
C GLU A 38 -15.00 4.05 -4.43
N VAL A 39 -13.97 4.80 -4.01
CA VAL A 39 -13.34 5.83 -4.85
C VAL A 39 -12.87 5.19 -6.16
N GLN A 40 -12.10 4.10 -6.10
CA GLN A 40 -11.61 3.41 -7.31
C GLN A 40 -12.75 2.97 -8.23
N ALA A 41 -13.84 2.42 -7.69
CA ALA A 41 -15.00 1.95 -8.46
C ALA A 41 -15.80 3.10 -9.10
N SER A 42 -15.73 4.31 -8.54
CA SER A 42 -16.36 5.51 -9.11
C SER A 42 -15.56 6.14 -10.25
N LEU A 43 -14.30 5.73 -10.45
CA LEU A 43 -13.44 6.27 -11.51
C LEU A 43 -13.81 5.70 -12.89
N PRO A 44 -13.53 6.45 -13.97
CA PRO A 44 -13.65 5.93 -15.34
C PRO A 44 -12.92 4.60 -15.53
N SER A 45 -13.65 3.56 -15.94
CA SER A 45 -13.12 2.20 -16.12
C SER A 45 -12.14 2.06 -17.28
N GLU A 46 -12.09 3.05 -18.18
CA GLU A 46 -11.18 3.11 -19.32
C GLU A 46 -9.73 3.41 -18.88
N LEU A 47 -9.56 4.04 -17.72
CA LEU A 47 -8.27 4.43 -17.20
C LEU A 47 -7.80 3.43 -16.13
N PRO A 48 -6.61 2.82 -16.28
CA PRO A 48 -6.08 1.89 -15.28
C PRO A 48 -5.92 2.56 -13.92
N SER A 49 -6.36 1.87 -12.87
CA SER A 49 -6.22 2.33 -11.49
C SER A 49 -5.85 1.21 -10.53
N PHE A 50 -5.29 1.55 -9.37
CA PHE A 50 -5.04 0.61 -8.28
C PHE A 50 -5.07 1.30 -6.91
N VAL A 51 -5.38 0.51 -5.88
CA VAL A 51 -5.38 0.95 -4.47
C VAL A 51 -4.10 0.50 -3.78
N LYS A 52 -3.55 1.35 -2.92
CA LYS A 52 -2.31 1.09 -2.18
C LYS A 52 -2.40 1.62 -0.75
N ALA A 53 -2.38 0.72 0.22
CA ALA A 53 -2.22 1.07 1.63
C ALA A 53 -0.78 1.45 1.96
N MET A 54 -0.59 2.51 2.74
CA MET A 54 0.70 3.02 3.17
C MET A 54 1.25 2.23 4.35
N LEU A 55 2.50 1.79 4.22
CA LEU A 55 3.28 1.11 5.26
C LEU A 55 4.33 2.08 5.82
N PRO A 56 4.88 1.84 7.02
CA PRO A 56 5.91 2.71 7.59
C PRO A 56 7.13 2.90 6.69
N SER A 57 7.50 1.86 5.92
CA SER A 57 8.59 1.91 4.94
C SER A 57 8.32 2.88 3.78
N HIS A 58 7.05 3.13 3.46
CA HIS A 58 6.64 4.07 2.41
C HIS A 58 6.68 5.52 2.90
N VAL A 59 6.39 5.80 4.18
CA VAL A 59 6.05 7.17 4.63
C VAL A 59 6.87 7.74 5.80
N ALA A 60 7.63 6.91 6.53
CA ALA A 60 8.35 7.38 7.73
C ALA A 60 9.85 7.03 7.73
N GLY A 61 10.23 5.87 7.18
CA GLY A 61 11.62 5.39 7.21
C GLY A 61 12.32 5.48 5.85
N GLY A 62 11.97 4.56 4.94
CA GLY A 62 12.68 4.36 3.68
C GLY A 62 12.24 5.29 2.55
N PHE A 63 11.02 5.81 2.61
CA PHE A 63 10.39 6.58 1.52
C PHE A 63 10.56 5.89 0.16
N TRP A 64 10.28 4.58 0.15
CA TRP A 64 10.27 3.76 -1.05
C TRP A 64 8.87 3.21 -1.26
N LEU A 65 8.26 3.47 -2.41
CA LEU A 65 6.91 2.97 -2.71
C LEU A 65 6.98 1.85 -3.75
N GLY A 66 6.90 0.61 -3.28
CA GLY A 66 6.76 -0.55 -4.17
C GLY A 66 5.38 -0.61 -4.82
N LEU A 67 5.32 -0.85 -6.13
CA LEU A 67 4.10 -0.97 -6.92
C LEU A 67 3.80 -2.43 -7.27
N THR A 68 2.60 -2.72 -7.77
CA THR A 68 2.22 -4.08 -8.17
C THR A 68 2.84 -4.41 -9.53
N LYS A 69 3.62 -5.50 -9.58
CA LYS A 69 4.35 -5.91 -10.79
C LYS A 69 3.46 -6.05 -12.02
N GLN A 70 2.27 -6.64 -11.85
CA GLN A 70 1.32 -6.84 -12.96
C GLN A 70 0.87 -5.51 -13.56
N PHE A 71 0.52 -4.53 -12.72
CA PHE A 71 0.11 -3.21 -13.17
C PHE A 71 1.26 -2.49 -13.90
N CYS A 72 2.48 -2.55 -13.34
CA CYS A 72 3.63 -1.87 -13.93
C CYS A 72 4.00 -2.46 -15.30
N VAL A 73 4.00 -3.79 -15.45
CA VAL A 73 4.32 -4.42 -16.74
C VAL A 73 3.30 -4.06 -17.82
N ALA A 74 2.03 -3.89 -17.46
CA ALA A 74 0.97 -3.54 -18.41
C ALA A 74 0.95 -2.05 -18.78
N ASN A 75 1.20 -1.16 -17.81
CA ASN A 75 0.85 0.26 -17.94
C ASN A 75 2.04 1.24 -17.80
N LEU A 76 3.22 0.78 -17.36
CA LEU A 76 4.36 1.65 -17.02
C LEU A 76 5.55 1.46 -17.98
N PRO A 77 6.50 2.42 -18.01
CA PRO A 77 7.65 2.34 -18.90
C PRO A 77 8.55 1.16 -18.56
N LYS A 78 9.23 0.65 -19.60
CA LYS A 78 10.16 -0.49 -19.50
C LYS A 78 11.58 -0.07 -19.14
N HIS A 79 11.81 1.22 -18.97
CA HIS A 79 13.04 1.85 -18.51
C HIS A 79 12.76 2.78 -17.32
N ASP A 80 13.81 3.12 -16.56
CA ASP A 80 13.66 4.04 -15.43
C ASP A 80 13.25 5.41 -15.94
N GLU A 81 12.16 5.94 -15.39
CA GLU A 81 11.49 7.12 -15.93
C GLU A 81 10.91 8.00 -14.83
N THR A 82 10.60 9.25 -15.17
CA THR A 82 9.84 10.15 -14.30
C THR A 82 8.35 9.83 -14.40
N ILE A 83 7.75 9.55 -13.26
CA ILE A 83 6.29 9.46 -13.09
C ILE A 83 5.82 10.70 -12.34
N VAL A 84 4.82 11.37 -12.90
CA VAL A 84 4.21 12.55 -12.30
C VAL A 84 3.03 12.11 -11.43
N LEU A 85 2.99 12.55 -10.19
CA LEU A 85 1.84 12.39 -9.29
C LEU A 85 1.11 13.72 -9.20
N VAL A 86 -0.18 13.73 -9.50
CA VAL A 86 -1.06 14.89 -9.39
C VAL A 86 -1.98 14.68 -8.21
N ASP A 87 -2.00 15.62 -7.28
CA ASP A 87 -2.89 15.56 -6.12
C ASP A 87 -4.32 16.02 -6.47
N GLU A 88 -5.17 16.13 -5.44
CA GLU A 88 -6.56 16.56 -5.58
C GLU A 88 -6.72 18.04 -5.95
N ASP A 89 -5.73 18.87 -5.59
CA ASP A 89 -5.66 20.31 -5.91
C ASP A 89 -5.04 20.57 -7.30
N GLY A 90 -4.56 19.53 -7.98
CA GLY A 90 -3.93 19.63 -9.30
C GLY A 90 -2.44 19.94 -9.27
N GLN A 91 -1.79 19.92 -8.10
CA GLN A 91 -0.35 20.10 -7.97
C GLN A 91 0.40 18.86 -8.42
N GLU A 92 1.43 19.06 -9.24
CA GLU A 92 2.25 17.99 -9.80
C GLU A 92 3.53 17.76 -8.99
N PHE A 93 3.85 16.49 -8.76
CA PHE A 93 5.03 16.03 -8.05
C PHE A 93 5.78 15.01 -8.91
N ASN A 94 7.01 15.35 -9.28
CA ASN A 94 7.87 14.45 -10.05
C ASN A 94 8.45 13.36 -9.16
N THR A 95 8.29 12.10 -9.57
CA THR A 95 8.85 10.93 -8.88
C THR A 95 9.66 10.06 -9.83
N ARG A 96 10.71 9.41 -9.33
CA ARG A 96 11.55 8.50 -10.12
C ARG A 96 11.05 7.07 -9.99
N PHE A 97 10.58 6.51 -11.09
CA PHE A 97 10.25 5.09 -11.21
C PHE A 97 11.49 4.27 -11.56
N LEU A 98 11.73 3.21 -10.80
CA LEU A 98 12.81 2.27 -11.03
C LEU A 98 12.23 0.93 -11.47
N VAL A 99 12.50 0.52 -12.71
CA VAL A 99 11.94 -0.71 -13.30
C VAL A 99 12.50 -1.94 -12.61
N ALA A 100 13.80 -1.95 -12.33
CA ALA A 100 14.46 -3.07 -11.64
C ALA A 100 13.89 -3.34 -10.24
N LYS A 101 13.25 -2.34 -9.63
CA LYS A 101 12.69 -2.41 -8.28
C LYS A 101 11.16 -2.35 -8.26
N ILE A 102 10.52 -2.04 -9.39
CA ILE A 102 9.07 -1.90 -9.55
C ILE A 102 8.52 -0.93 -8.49
N GLY A 103 9.00 0.31 -8.48
CA GLY A 103 8.56 1.28 -7.48
C GLY A 103 9.08 2.69 -7.67
N LEU A 104 8.52 3.60 -6.88
CA LEU A 104 8.89 5.02 -6.83
C LEU A 104 9.95 5.26 -5.74
N SER A 105 11.00 5.99 -6.11
CA SER A 105 12.10 6.41 -5.22
C SER A 105 12.16 7.94 -5.09
N GLY A 106 13.07 8.57 -5.83
CA GLY A 106 13.27 10.02 -5.79
C GLY A 106 11.96 10.77 -5.97
N GLY A 107 11.75 11.85 -5.22
CA GLY A 107 10.50 12.62 -5.26
C GLY A 107 9.35 12.05 -4.42
N TRP A 108 9.25 10.73 -4.22
CA TRP A 108 8.19 10.13 -3.41
C TRP A 108 8.19 10.66 -1.96
N ARG A 109 9.38 10.81 -1.36
CA ARG A 109 9.52 11.43 -0.05
C ARG A 109 8.90 12.84 0.01
N GLY A 110 9.09 13.63 -1.05
CA GLY A 110 8.53 14.98 -1.15
C GLY A 110 7.00 14.96 -1.14
N PHE A 111 6.41 14.12 -2.00
CA PHE A 111 4.95 13.91 -2.03
C PHE A 111 4.42 13.44 -0.66
N SER A 112 5.03 12.41 -0.07
CA SER A 112 4.62 11.86 1.22
C SER A 112 4.63 12.91 2.34
N ILE A 113 5.64 13.78 2.38
CA ILE A 113 5.75 14.83 3.39
C ILE A 113 4.75 15.97 3.12
N ALA A 114 4.61 16.40 1.86
CA ALA A 114 3.68 17.45 1.47
C ALA A 114 2.24 17.13 1.90
N HIS A 115 1.84 15.86 1.73
CA HIS A 115 0.52 15.40 2.12
C HIS A 115 0.42 14.84 3.55
N LYS A 116 1.51 14.84 4.32
CA LYS A 116 1.57 14.30 5.69
C LYS A 116 1.05 12.85 5.77
N LEU A 117 1.47 12.02 4.81
CA LEU A 117 1.04 10.62 4.77
C LEU A 117 1.55 9.86 6.00
N VAL A 118 0.70 9.01 6.56
CA VAL A 118 1.03 8.13 7.69
C VAL A 118 0.72 6.67 7.37
N GLU A 119 1.19 5.75 8.23
CA GLU A 119 0.79 4.35 8.13
C GLU A 119 -0.73 4.23 8.25
N GLY A 120 -1.34 3.45 7.36
CA GLY A 120 -2.79 3.23 7.34
C GLY A 120 -3.54 4.12 6.38
N ASP A 121 -2.95 5.24 5.93
CA ASP A 121 -3.50 6.01 4.81
C ASP A 121 -3.55 5.12 3.55
N VAL A 122 -4.60 5.29 2.75
CA VAL A 122 -4.81 4.51 1.53
C VAL A 122 -4.86 5.44 0.35
N LEU A 123 -4.04 5.17 -0.66
CA LEU A 123 -4.00 5.96 -1.88
C LEU A 123 -4.65 5.20 -3.03
N VAL A 124 -5.43 5.91 -3.84
CA VAL A 124 -5.91 5.42 -5.13
C VAL A 124 -5.10 6.12 -6.21
N PHE A 125 -4.43 5.34 -7.05
CA PHE A 125 -3.67 5.84 -8.19
C PHE A 125 -4.48 5.58 -9.46
N GLN A 126 -4.73 6.61 -10.25
CA GLN A 126 -5.35 6.51 -11.57
C GLN A 126 -4.41 7.04 -12.64
N LEU A 127 -4.09 6.23 -13.64
CA LEU A 127 -3.23 6.64 -14.75
C LEU A 127 -4.06 7.49 -15.73
N ILE A 128 -3.89 8.81 -15.68
CA ILE A 128 -4.68 9.78 -16.46
C ILE A 128 -4.02 10.18 -17.78
N GLU A 129 -2.68 10.13 -17.83
CA GLU A 129 -1.89 10.40 -19.04
C GLU A 129 -0.65 9.51 -19.04
N HIS A 130 0.20 9.68 -20.05
CA HIS A 130 1.47 8.98 -20.16
C HIS A 130 2.35 9.25 -18.92
N TRP A 131 2.48 8.23 -18.07
CA TRP A 131 3.27 8.25 -16.83
C TRP A 131 2.83 9.31 -15.82
N LYS A 132 1.56 9.71 -15.87
CA LYS A 132 0.97 10.67 -14.94
C LYS A 132 -0.20 10.03 -14.20
N PHE A 133 -0.09 9.98 -12.88
CA PHE A 133 -1.15 9.51 -12.00
C PHE A 133 -1.86 10.66 -11.34
N LYS A 134 -3.20 10.63 -11.34
CA LYS A 134 -3.98 11.32 -10.32
C LYS A 134 -4.01 10.46 -9.06
N VAL A 135 -3.80 11.09 -7.90
CA VAL A 135 -3.70 10.41 -6.61
C VAL A 135 -4.80 10.93 -5.68
N TYR A 136 -5.61 10.02 -5.17
CA TYR A 136 -6.64 10.30 -4.19
C TYR A 136 -6.21 9.74 -2.84
N ILE A 137 -6.35 10.51 -1.77
CA ILE A 137 -5.86 10.13 -0.43
C ILE A 137 -7.06 9.87 0.48
N VAL A 138 -7.19 8.63 0.96
CA VAL A 138 -8.27 8.19 1.83
C VAL A 138 -7.72 7.90 3.24
N ARG A 139 -8.36 8.52 4.24
CA ARG A 139 -8.03 8.41 5.67
C ARG A 139 -9.23 7.94 6.46
#